data_AF-A0A8E2H4Z3-F1
#
_entry.id   AF-A0A8E2H4Z3-F1
#
_cell.length_a   1.000
_cell.length_b   1.000
_cell.length_c   1.000
_cell.angle_alpha   90.00
_cell.angle_beta   90.00
_cell.angle_gamma   90.00
#
_symmetry.space_group_name_H-M   'P 1'
#
loop_
_entity.id
_entity.type
_entity.pdbx_description
1 polymer ?
#
loop_
_entity_poly.entity_id
_entity_poly.type
_entity_poly.pdbx_seq_one_letter_code
_entity_poly.pdbx_strand_id
1 'polypeptide(L)'
;MLQMSNSSNDFHGSDLPGYHPARLNPDDAEALLAINAHLRSPSPEWVSFIGETLSHWLVEQRVPHGVVDDAKAMWLIERIDEGGEVNSPAALNLLQRCCVKAQRVPQRLMQYLQMQEARMA
;
A
#
# COMPACT_ATOMS: atom_id res chain seq x y z
N MET A 1 -20.39 -8.26 -33.26
CA MET A 1 -20.50 -8.50 -31.81
C MET A 1 -19.42 -7.66 -31.17
N LEU A 2 -19.79 -6.54 -30.56
CA LEU A 2 -18.85 -5.59 -29.94
C LEU A 2 -18.33 -6.21 -28.63
N GLN A 3 -17.01 -6.37 -28.50
CA GLN A 3 -16.39 -6.58 -27.19
C GLN A 3 -16.57 -5.29 -26.40
N MET A 4 -17.40 -5.33 -25.36
CA MET A 4 -17.42 -4.31 -24.33
C MET A 4 -16.17 -4.48 -23.50
N SER A 5 -15.19 -3.60 -23.70
CA SER A 5 -14.07 -3.41 -22.78
C SER A 5 -14.63 -3.14 -21.39
N ASN A 6 -14.34 -4.03 -20.44
CA ASN A 6 -14.68 -3.83 -19.04
C ASN A 6 -13.68 -2.83 -18.45
N SER A 7 -13.76 -1.57 -18.87
CA SER A 7 -13.05 -0.44 -18.25
C SER A 7 -13.93 0.09 -17.13
N SER A 8 -14.05 -0.70 -16.06
CA SER A 8 -14.84 -0.32 -14.89
C SER A 8 -13.89 -0.01 -13.73
N ASN A 9 -13.69 1.30 -13.53
CA ASN A 9 -13.48 1.93 -12.22
C ASN A 9 -12.07 1.90 -11.57
N ASP A 10 -11.05 2.41 -12.26
CA ASP A 10 -9.82 2.92 -11.61
C ASP A 10 -9.77 4.45 -11.75
N PHE A 11 -10.76 5.16 -11.20
CA PHE A 11 -10.62 6.59 -10.98
C PHE A 11 -10.12 6.79 -9.56
N HIS A 12 -8.81 7.01 -9.42
CA HIS A 12 -8.21 7.21 -8.11
C HIS A 12 -8.34 8.69 -7.75
N GLY A 13 -8.44 9.01 -6.46
CA GLY A 13 -8.48 10.41 -6.01
C GLY A 13 -7.30 11.23 -6.56
N SER A 14 -6.16 10.58 -6.83
CA SER A 14 -4.97 11.14 -7.49
C SER A 14 -5.20 11.73 -8.87
N ASP A 15 -6.29 11.35 -9.56
CA ASP A 15 -6.59 11.77 -10.92
C ASP A 15 -7.40 13.09 -10.95
N LEU A 16 -7.84 13.60 -9.79
CA LEU A 16 -8.55 14.87 -9.67
C LEU A 16 -7.58 16.06 -9.58
N PRO A 17 -7.80 17.12 -10.39
CA PRO A 17 -7.01 18.35 -10.26
C PRO A 17 -7.24 19.00 -8.89
N GLY A 18 -6.15 19.21 -8.14
CA GLY A 18 -6.18 19.77 -6.78
C GLY A 18 -6.30 18.72 -5.67
N TYR A 19 -6.32 17.42 -5.99
CA TYR A 19 -6.20 16.38 -4.98
C TYR A 19 -4.78 16.38 -4.41
N HIS A 20 -4.69 16.77 -3.15
CA HIS A 20 -3.55 16.46 -2.30
C HIS A 20 -4.02 15.40 -1.33
N PRO A 21 -3.48 14.17 -1.37
CA PRO A 21 -3.74 13.22 -0.30
C PRO A 21 -3.33 13.86 1.03
N ALA A 22 -4.07 13.53 2.09
CA ALA A 22 -3.83 14.12 3.40
C ALA A 22 -2.34 14.02 3.76
N ARG A 23 -1.76 15.13 4.23
CA ARG A 23 -0.44 15.07 4.86
C ARG A 23 -0.60 14.31 6.15
N LEU A 24 -0.01 13.11 6.20
CA LEU A 24 0.01 12.31 7.40
C LEU A 24 1.30 12.55 8.15
N ASN A 25 1.19 12.71 9.46
CA ASN A 25 2.35 12.59 10.33
C ASN A 25 2.61 11.09 10.63
N PRO A 26 3.76 10.73 11.22
CA PRO A 26 4.04 9.33 11.58
C PRO A 26 3.02 8.69 12.51
N ASP A 27 2.48 9.43 13.47
CA ASP A 27 1.48 8.90 14.41
C ASP A 27 0.16 8.57 13.72
N ASP A 28 -0.25 9.36 12.71
CA ASP A 28 -1.44 9.08 11.90
C ASP A 28 -1.27 7.78 11.10
N ALA A 29 -0.09 7.58 10.50
CA ALA A 29 0.21 6.38 9.74
C ALA A 29 0.21 5.13 10.63
N GLU A 30 0.78 5.23 11.83
CA GLU A 30 0.75 4.16 12.83
C GLU A 30 -0.66 3.87 13.32
N ALA A 31 -1.49 4.90 13.55
CA ALA A 31 -2.88 4.73 13.94
C ALA A 31 -3.70 4.01 12.86
N LEU A 32 -3.51 4.36 11.58
CA LEU A 32 -4.17 3.69 10.46
C LEU A 32 -3.78 2.22 10.33
N LEU A 33 -2.49 1.90 10.51
CA LEU A 33 -2.01 0.51 10.54
C LEU A 33 -2.60 -0.26 11.72
N ALA A 34 -2.63 0.35 12.90
CA ALA A 34 -3.22 -0.25 14.10
C ALA A 34 -4.72 -0.53 13.90
N ILE A 35 -5.48 0.39 13.32
CA ILE A 35 -6.89 0.16 12.97
C ILE A 35 -6.99 -1.02 11.99
N ASN A 36 -6.16 -1.02 10.95
CA ASN A 36 -6.18 -2.07 9.94
C ASN A 36 -5.92 -3.47 10.52
N ALA A 37 -4.99 -3.60 11.46
CA ALA A 37 -4.67 -4.87 12.13
C ALA A 37 -5.87 -5.46 12.92
N HIS A 38 -6.83 -4.63 13.34
CA HIS A 38 -8.03 -5.09 14.07
C HIS A 38 -9.21 -5.42 13.15
N LEU A 39 -9.12 -5.16 11.85
CA LEU A 39 -10.21 -5.38 10.89
C LEU A 39 -10.12 -6.77 10.24
N ARG A 40 -11.07 -7.65 10.61
CA ARG A 40 -11.18 -9.00 10.04
C ARG A 40 -11.78 -9.04 8.64
N SER A 41 -12.59 -8.06 8.28
CA SER A 41 -13.28 -7.99 6.98
C SER A 41 -13.39 -6.55 6.52
N PRO A 42 -12.27 -5.94 6.09
CA PRO A 42 -12.27 -4.57 5.57
C PRO A 42 -13.09 -4.49 4.27
N SER A 43 -13.79 -3.37 4.07
CA SER A 43 -14.50 -3.13 2.81
C SER A 43 -13.50 -2.84 1.66
N PRO A 44 -13.89 -3.02 0.39
CA PRO A 44 -13.04 -2.67 -0.75
C PRO A 44 -12.57 -1.21 -0.73
N GLU A 45 -13.41 -0.29 -0.28
CA GLU A 45 -13.08 1.13 -0.13
C GLU A 45 -12.00 1.34 0.93
N TRP A 46 -12.08 0.62 2.05
CA TRP A 46 -11.04 0.64 3.08
C TRP A 46 -9.71 0.10 2.57
N VAL A 47 -9.73 -1.03 1.86
CA VAL A 47 -8.54 -1.62 1.22
C VAL A 47 -7.88 -0.61 0.28
N SER A 48 -8.67 0.03 -0.60
CA SER A 48 -8.15 1.02 -1.53
C SER A 48 -7.62 2.26 -0.81
N PHE A 49 -8.35 2.75 0.20
CA PHE A 49 -7.97 3.91 1.00
C PHE A 49 -6.64 3.70 1.74
N ILE A 50 -6.49 2.57 2.45
CA ILE A 50 -5.27 2.25 3.20
C ILE A 50 -4.08 2.14 2.25
N GLY A 51 -4.23 1.38 1.16
CA GLY A 51 -3.15 1.20 0.21
C GLY A 51 -2.69 2.50 -0.43
N GLU A 52 -3.62 3.35 -0.89
CA GLU A 52 -3.27 4.62 -1.52
C GLU A 52 -2.67 5.60 -0.52
N THR A 53 -3.32 5.78 0.62
CA THR A 53 -2.94 6.77 1.62
C THR A 53 -1.57 6.48 2.23
N LEU A 54 -1.35 5.24 2.69
CA LEU A 54 -0.10 4.89 3.36
C LEU A 54 1.06 4.71 2.38
N SER A 55 0.81 4.23 1.15
CA SER A 55 1.87 4.17 0.13
C SER A 55 2.29 5.58 -0.31
N HIS A 56 1.33 6.49 -0.49
CA HIS A 56 1.64 7.87 -0.78
C HIS A 56 2.47 8.50 0.35
N TRP A 57 2.06 8.33 1.61
CA TRP A 57 2.82 8.86 2.75
C TRP A 57 4.23 8.28 2.82
N LEU A 58 4.38 6.95 2.71
CA LEU A 58 5.66 6.27 2.85
C LEU A 58 6.61 6.60 1.69
N VAL A 59 6.11 6.67 0.46
CA VAL A 59 6.92 6.89 -0.75
C VAL A 59 7.17 8.37 -0.99
N GLU A 60 6.14 9.22 -0.94
CA GLU A 60 6.24 10.62 -1.34
C GLU A 60 6.48 11.58 -0.19
N GLN A 61 5.92 11.33 1.00
CA GLN A 61 6.01 12.30 2.10
C GLN A 61 7.24 12.07 2.99
N ARG A 62 7.68 10.83 3.15
CA ARG A 62 8.90 10.50 3.90
C ARG A 62 10.17 10.64 3.04
N VAL A 63 11.21 11.23 3.62
CA VAL A 63 12.55 11.28 3.01
C VAL A 63 13.19 9.88 3.07
N PRO A 64 13.84 9.40 1.99
CA PRO A 64 13.98 10.02 0.67
C PRO A 64 12.69 9.93 -0.17
N HIS A 65 12.27 11.03 -0.79
CA HIS A 65 11.04 11.10 -1.58
C HIS A 65 11.10 10.24 -2.85
N GLY A 66 9.97 9.66 -3.24
CA GLY A 66 9.81 8.86 -4.46
C GLY A 66 10.49 7.48 -4.43
N VAL A 67 11.13 7.12 -3.30
CA VAL A 67 11.92 5.89 -3.17
C VAL A 67 11.52 5.16 -1.89
N VAL A 68 11.49 3.84 -2.00
CA VAL A 68 11.56 2.95 -0.84
C VAL A 68 13.02 2.54 -0.69
N ASP A 69 13.64 2.93 0.42
CA ASP A 69 14.96 2.44 0.80
C ASP A 69 14.83 1.26 1.76
N ASP A 70 15.96 0.69 2.19
CA ASP A 70 15.95 -0.46 3.10
C ASP A 70 15.29 -0.13 4.45
N ALA A 71 15.42 1.10 4.94
CA ALA A 71 14.82 1.52 6.20
C ALA A 71 13.28 1.56 6.10
N LYS A 72 12.74 2.16 5.03
CA LYS A 72 11.29 2.17 4.76
C LYS A 72 10.76 0.77 4.50
N ALA A 73 11.49 -0.05 3.76
CA ALA A 73 11.10 -1.43 3.49
C ALA A 73 11.06 -2.27 4.77
N MET A 74 12.06 -2.11 5.65
CA MET A 74 12.09 -2.80 6.94
C MET A 74 10.95 -2.36 7.84
N TRP A 75 10.75 -1.05 7.98
CA TRP A 75 9.62 -0.50 8.73
C TRP A 75 8.27 -1.01 8.21
N LEU A 76 8.07 -1.05 6.88
CA LEU A 76 6.83 -1.54 6.30
C LEU A 76 6.59 -3.00 6.65
N ILE A 77 7.59 -3.87 6.43
CA ILE A 77 7.50 -5.30 6.72
C ILE A 77 7.21 -5.52 8.20
N GLU A 78 7.91 -4.85 9.11
CA GLU A 78 7.70 -4.96 10.56
C GLU A 78 6.27 -4.63 11.01
N ARG A 79 5.52 -3.84 10.25
CA ARG A 79 4.14 -3.43 10.60
C ARG A 79 3.05 -4.24 9.93
N ILE A 80 3.34 -4.89 8.82
CA ILE A 80 2.34 -5.67 8.07
C ILE A 80 2.54 -7.18 8.17
N ASP A 81 3.73 -7.61 8.60
CA ASP A 81 4.04 -9.03 8.81
C ASP A 81 3.49 -9.50 10.16
N GLU A 82 2.70 -10.57 10.10
CA GLU A 82 2.18 -11.28 11.26
C GLU A 82 2.67 -12.73 11.21
N GLY A 83 3.89 -12.96 11.73
CA GLY A 83 4.45 -14.31 11.79
C GLY A 83 4.92 -14.85 10.43
N GLY A 84 5.38 -13.97 9.54
CA GLY A 84 5.83 -14.32 8.19
C GLY A 84 4.79 -14.15 7.10
N GLU A 85 3.56 -13.74 7.44
CA GLU A 85 2.44 -13.63 6.51
C GLU A 85 1.73 -12.28 6.61
N VAL A 86 1.20 -11.80 5.49
CA VAL A 86 0.36 -10.60 5.43
C VAL A 86 -1.11 -11.02 5.48
N ASN A 87 -1.73 -10.97 6.66
CA ASN A 87 -3.10 -11.47 6.89
C ASN A 87 -4.22 -10.47 6.58
N SER A 88 -3.91 -9.31 5.99
CA SER A 88 -4.88 -8.27 5.67
C SER A 88 -4.82 -7.88 4.18
N PRO A 89 -5.96 -7.88 3.47
CA PRO A 89 -5.99 -7.48 2.05
C PRO A 89 -5.58 -6.01 1.86
N ALA A 90 -5.85 -5.15 2.84
CA ALA A 90 -5.41 -3.76 2.82
C ALA A 90 -3.88 -3.65 2.98
N ALA A 91 -3.28 -4.50 3.81
CA ALA A 91 -1.84 -4.55 4.01
C ALA A 91 -1.10 -5.09 2.76
N LEU A 92 -1.66 -6.11 2.10
CA LEU A 92 -1.12 -6.57 0.82
C LEU A 92 -1.22 -5.48 -0.26
N ASN A 93 -2.37 -4.81 -0.35
CA ASN A 93 -2.56 -3.72 -1.31
C ASN A 93 -1.57 -2.56 -1.05
N LEU A 94 -1.31 -2.22 0.21
CA LEU A 94 -0.27 -1.27 0.59
C LEU A 94 1.12 -1.70 0.10
N LEU A 95 1.50 -2.97 0.33
CA LEU A 95 2.78 -3.51 -0.12
C LEU A 95 2.94 -3.41 -1.66
N GLN A 96 1.90 -3.81 -2.40
CA GLN A 96 1.86 -3.72 -3.86
C GLN A 96 1.97 -2.26 -4.34
N ARG A 97 1.17 -1.36 -3.76
CA ARG A 97 1.20 0.06 -4.14
C ARG A 97 2.54 0.73 -3.86
N CYS A 98 3.20 0.42 -2.75
CA CYS A 98 4.56 0.90 -2.50
C CYS A 98 5.55 0.49 -3.60
N CYS A 99 5.43 -0.75 -4.10
CA CYS A 99 6.30 -1.27 -5.16
C CYS A 99 5.99 -0.64 -6.53
N VAL A 100 4.72 -0.35 -6.82
CA VAL A 100 4.31 0.32 -8.08
C VAL A 100 4.68 1.80 -8.07
N LYS A 101 4.53 2.47 -6.93
CA LYS A 101 4.68 3.93 -6.81
C LYS A 101 6.13 4.38 -6.72
N ALA A 102 6.99 3.57 -6.11
CA ALA A 102 8.37 3.95 -5.89
C ALA A 102 9.21 3.81 -7.17
N GLN A 103 10.04 4.82 -7.44
CA GLN A 103 11.01 4.81 -8.54
C GLN A 103 12.12 3.78 -8.33
N ARG A 104 12.38 3.45 -7.06
CA ARG A 104 13.33 2.43 -6.65
C ARG A 104 12.78 1.68 -5.44
N VAL A 105 12.88 0.35 -5.51
CA VAL A 105 12.43 -0.58 -4.49
C VAL A 105 13.59 -1.54 -4.20
N PRO A 106 13.91 -1.84 -2.92
CA PRO A 106 14.98 -2.78 -2.61
C PRO A 106 14.52 -4.21 -2.91
N GLN A 107 15.47 -5.04 -3.37
CA GLN A 107 15.19 -6.42 -3.77
C GLN A 107 14.49 -7.24 -2.67
N ARG A 108 14.83 -7.01 -1.39
CA ARG A 108 14.18 -7.66 -0.24
C ARG A 108 12.66 -7.45 -0.22
N LEU A 109 12.18 -6.26 -0.59
CA LEU A 109 10.76 -5.94 -0.54
C LEU A 109 10.01 -6.60 -1.70
N MET A 110 10.63 -6.63 -2.88
CA MET A 110 10.09 -7.35 -4.04
C MET A 110 10.00 -8.85 -3.79
N GLN A 111 11.04 -9.45 -3.19
CA GLN A 111 11.05 -10.87 -2.81
C GLN A 111 9.98 -11.17 -1.77
N TYR A 112 9.83 -10.30 -0.77
CA TYR A 112 8.77 -10.43 0.23
C TYR A 112 7.39 -10.37 -0.41
N LEU A 113 7.12 -9.40 -1.31
CA LEU A 113 5.86 -9.32 -2.05
C LEU A 113 5.57 -10.60 -2.85
N GLN A 114 6.55 -11.10 -3.62
CA GLN A 114 6.40 -12.34 -4.40
C GLN A 114 6.08 -13.54 -3.51
N MET A 115 6.71 -13.64 -2.33
CA MET A 115 6.43 -14.69 -1.37
C MET A 115 4.98 -14.61 -0.85
N GLN A 116 4.48 -13.41 -0.56
CA GLN A 116 3.10 -13.22 -0.08
C GLN A 116 2.07 -13.51 -1.17
N GLU A 117 2.30 -13.07 -2.41
CA GLU A 117 1.41 -13.35 -3.54
C GLU A 117 1.30 -14.85 -3.82
N ALA A 118 2.42 -15.59 -3.74
CA ALA A 118 2.42 -17.04 -3.91
C ALA A 118 1.64 -17.80 -2.83
N ARG A 119 1.40 -17.20 -1.65
CA ARG A 119 0.59 -17.81 -0.58
C ARG A 119 -0.91 -17.62 -0.79
N MET A 120 -1.30 -16.60 -1.58
CA MET A 120 -2.71 -16.28 -1.84
C MET A 120 -3.22 -16.82 -3.19
N ALA A 121 -2.35 -17.44 -3.99
CA ALA A 121 -2.65 -18.08 -5.27
C ALA A 121 -3.05 -19.54 -5.10
#